data_AF-A0A931I9B0-F1
#
_entry.id   AF-A0A931I9B0-F1
#
_cell.length_a   1.000
_cell.length_b   1.000
_cell.length_c   1.000
_cell.angle_alpha   90.00
_cell.angle_beta   90.00
_cell.angle_gamma   90.00
#
_symmetry.space_group_name_H-M   'P 1'
#
loop_
_entity.id
_entity.type
_entity.pdbx_description
1 polymer ?
#
loop_
_entity_poly.entity_id
_entity_poly.type
_entity_poly.pdbx_seq_one_letter_code
_entity_poly.pdbx_strand_id
1 'polypeptide(L)'
;MIENAHRDETPLGVRRMTQRIRYRAHGYCDLITQPDQPGNTLTSGSLLAEFHHQVEKLVLDYENEEIPARGDALIFGDIYNEYKQPGEYTEPPSENGPTETDDRGDAVTKAITKLLALETEFRGPRELSVTQNHHLAKWYEKLGHTLRTVDLPSHAALAFKRATRLHGLAQDPSAQDRCRLKRARAKRRATTPAWKRIPGWVSDALCGYGFLPFRLLFCVVVQMALVTTIFLIVEDQSFGTSFQMCVTNYLAPVGLPYLDSKNIGVGGRVVLNIEAWMGIVTTSVFFALLVRRWFRI
;
A
#
# COMPACT_ATOMS: atom_id res chain seq x y z
N MET A 1 -20.05 29.89 -25.87
CA MET A 1 -20.84 30.29 -24.69
C MET A 1 -22.17 29.52 -24.68
N ILE A 2 -22.10 28.21 -24.42
CA ILE A 2 -23.24 27.39 -24.03
C ILE A 2 -22.76 26.69 -22.77
N GLU A 3 -22.78 27.43 -21.66
CA GLU A 3 -22.25 26.96 -20.39
C GLU A 3 -23.20 27.48 -19.30
N ASN A 4 -23.67 26.57 -18.44
CA ASN A 4 -24.40 26.83 -17.19
C ASN A 4 -25.94 26.87 -17.20
N ALA A 5 -26.63 25.89 -17.83
CA ALA A 5 -28.09 25.74 -17.69
C ALA A 5 -28.63 24.35 -17.32
N HIS A 6 -27.77 23.40 -16.95
CA HIS A 6 -28.20 22.20 -16.22
C HIS A 6 -27.38 22.10 -14.94
N ARG A 7 -27.86 22.75 -13.87
CA ARG A 7 -27.65 22.16 -12.55
C ARG A 7 -28.39 20.84 -12.62
N ASP A 8 -27.64 19.78 -12.88
CA ASP A 8 -28.07 18.39 -12.72
C ASP A 8 -28.73 18.28 -11.35
N GLU A 9 -30.06 18.31 -11.30
CA GLU A 9 -30.78 17.95 -10.09
C GLU A 9 -30.42 16.50 -9.80
N THR A 10 -29.62 16.28 -8.75
CA THR A 10 -29.22 14.93 -8.34
C THR A 10 -30.51 14.11 -8.18
N PRO A 11 -30.68 13.00 -8.93
CA PRO A 11 -31.92 12.24 -8.93
C PRO A 11 -32.34 11.87 -7.49
N LEU A 12 -33.64 11.87 -7.21
CA LEU A 12 -34.15 11.64 -5.85
C LEU A 12 -33.62 10.34 -5.22
N GLY A 13 -33.51 9.25 -5.99
CA GLY A 13 -32.92 7.99 -5.53
C GLY A 13 -31.45 8.13 -5.11
N VAL A 14 -30.65 8.88 -5.87
CA VAL A 14 -29.23 9.15 -5.55
C VAL A 14 -29.11 9.98 -4.27
N ARG A 15 -29.99 10.97 -4.08
CA ARG A 15 -30.03 11.80 -2.85
C ARG A 15 -30.36 10.96 -1.62
N ARG A 16 -31.41 10.14 -1.71
CA ARG A 16 -31.80 9.21 -0.62
C ARG A 16 -30.68 8.25 -0.30
N MET A 17 -30.04 7.68 -1.32
CA MET A 17 -28.93 6.75 -1.13
C MET A 17 -27.71 7.42 -0.50
N THR A 18 -27.39 8.65 -0.92
CA THR A 18 -26.32 9.47 -0.32
C THR A 18 -26.58 9.74 1.15
N GLN A 19 -27.82 10.05 1.53
CA GLN A 19 -28.20 10.22 2.94
C GLN A 19 -28.06 8.91 3.74
N ARG A 20 -28.49 7.77 3.18
CA ARG A 20 -28.30 6.45 3.83
C ARG A 20 -26.82 6.12 4.03
N ILE A 21 -25.98 6.39 3.03
CA ILE A 21 -24.53 6.19 3.11
C ILE A 21 -23.94 7.05 4.25
N ARG A 22 -24.27 8.34 4.31
CA ARG A 22 -23.79 9.24 5.37
C ARG A 22 -24.26 8.78 6.75
N TYR A 23 -25.54 8.43 6.90
CA TYR A 23 -26.09 7.94 8.16
C TYR A 23 -25.36 6.68 8.64
N ARG A 24 -25.15 5.69 7.78
CA ARG A 24 -24.40 4.47 8.13
C ARG A 24 -22.92 4.74 8.39
N ALA A 25 -22.32 5.70 7.68
CA ALA A 25 -20.94 6.10 7.92
C ALA A 25 -20.77 6.68 9.33
N HIS A 26 -21.66 7.58 9.76
CA HIS A 26 -21.67 8.11 11.12
C HIS A 26 -21.76 6.99 12.16
N GLY A 27 -22.76 6.11 12.05
CA GLY A 27 -22.91 5.00 12.99
C GLY A 27 -21.71 4.04 13.00
N TYR A 28 -21.07 3.82 11.86
CA TYR A 28 -19.85 3.01 11.79
C TYR A 28 -18.63 3.73 12.38
N CYS A 29 -18.54 5.05 12.24
CA CYS A 29 -17.49 5.85 12.84
C CYS A 29 -17.58 5.88 14.35
N ASP A 30 -18.80 5.95 14.91
CA ASP A 30 -19.01 5.82 16.34
C ASP A 30 -18.44 4.51 16.89
N LEU A 31 -18.57 3.41 16.12
CA LEU A 31 -17.98 2.11 16.47
C LEU A 31 -16.44 2.11 16.42
N ILE A 32 -15.83 2.89 15.53
CA ILE A 32 -14.37 3.03 15.43
C ILE A 32 -13.82 3.87 16.58
N THR A 33 -14.52 4.95 16.93
CA THR A 33 -14.05 5.93 17.92
C THR A 33 -14.33 5.52 19.37
N GLN A 34 -15.28 4.60 19.60
CA GLN A 34 -15.56 4.11 20.94
C GLN A 34 -14.31 3.39 21.51
N PRO A 35 -13.74 3.88 22.62
CA PRO A 35 -12.59 3.25 23.25
C PRO A 35 -12.96 1.84 23.69
N ASP A 36 -12.05 0.88 23.48
CA ASP A 36 -12.18 -0.54 23.82
C ASP A 36 -12.94 -0.70 25.15
N GLN A 37 -14.23 -1.02 25.04
CA GLN A 37 -15.01 -1.34 26.23
C GLN A 37 -14.38 -2.59 26.86
N PRO A 38 -14.19 -2.64 28.19
CA PRO A 38 -13.58 -3.78 28.85
C PRO A 38 -14.38 -5.05 28.54
N GLY A 39 -13.83 -5.92 27.69
CA GLY A 39 -14.46 -7.15 27.22
C GLY A 39 -14.69 -7.24 25.70
N ASN A 40 -14.54 -6.15 24.94
CA ASN A 40 -14.75 -6.15 23.49
C ASN A 40 -13.56 -5.52 22.76
N THR A 41 -12.42 -6.21 22.73
CA THR A 41 -11.30 -5.82 21.86
C THR A 41 -11.71 -6.05 20.42
N LEU A 42 -12.20 -5.01 19.76
CA LEU A 42 -12.61 -5.08 18.36
C LEU A 42 -11.37 -5.35 17.50
N THR A 43 -11.22 -6.60 17.09
CA THR A 43 -10.14 -6.96 16.16
C THR A 43 -10.35 -6.23 14.82
N SER A 44 -9.26 -5.92 14.13
CA SER A 44 -9.34 -5.40 12.76
C SER A 44 -10.20 -6.26 11.82
N GLY A 45 -10.34 -7.56 12.11
CA GLY A 45 -11.20 -8.48 11.37
C GLY A 45 -12.70 -8.23 11.61
N SER A 46 -13.13 -8.03 12.87
CA SER A 46 -14.54 -7.78 13.19
C SER A 46 -15.00 -6.42 12.66
N LEU A 47 -14.16 -5.38 12.74
CA LEU A 47 -14.46 -4.08 12.13
C LEU A 47 -14.69 -4.20 10.63
N LEU A 48 -13.88 -4.98 9.92
CA LEU A 48 -14.01 -5.17 8.48
C LEU A 48 -15.25 -6.01 8.12
N ALA A 49 -15.61 -6.98 8.96
CA ALA A 49 -16.84 -7.75 8.81
C ALA A 49 -18.08 -6.86 8.96
N GLU A 50 -18.12 -6.02 9.99
CA GLU A 50 -19.21 -5.06 10.19
C GLU A 50 -19.28 -4.05 9.04
N PHE A 51 -18.13 -3.57 8.54
CA PHE A 51 -18.09 -2.72 7.35
C PHE A 51 -18.72 -3.42 6.14
N HIS A 52 -18.41 -4.70 5.91
CA HIS A 52 -18.99 -5.47 4.81
C HIS A 52 -20.50 -5.68 4.96
N HIS A 53 -20.98 -5.88 6.19
CA HIS A 53 -22.41 -5.96 6.50
C HIS A 53 -23.15 -4.65 6.16
N GLN A 54 -22.56 -3.49 6.51
CA GLN A 54 -23.15 -2.20 6.16
C GLN A 54 -23.16 -1.96 4.63
N VAL A 55 -22.10 -2.38 3.92
CA VAL A 55 -22.07 -2.34 2.45
C VAL A 55 -23.15 -3.23 1.84
N GLU A 56 -23.33 -4.45 2.35
CA GLU A 56 -24.35 -5.37 1.84
C GLU A 56 -25.76 -4.78 1.96
N LYS A 57 -26.10 -4.21 3.12
CA LYS A 57 -27.37 -3.49 3.30
C LYS A 57 -27.52 -2.33 2.32
N LEU A 58 -26.46 -1.55 2.09
CA LEU A 58 -26.47 -0.44 1.13
C LEU A 58 -26.64 -0.93 -0.31
N VAL A 59 -26.07 -2.07 -0.68
CA VAL A 59 -26.24 -2.63 -2.03
C VAL A 59 -27.69 -3.10 -2.25
N LEU A 60 -28.30 -3.74 -1.25
CA LEU A 60 -29.73 -4.11 -1.30
C LEU A 60 -30.63 -2.86 -1.37
N ASP A 61 -30.32 -1.83 -0.57
CA ASP A 61 -30.99 -0.53 -0.61
C ASP A 61 -30.87 0.11 -2.01
N TYR A 62 -29.68 0.02 -2.63
CA TYR A 62 -29.40 0.57 -3.95
C TYR A 62 -30.12 -0.17 -5.08
N GLU A 63 -30.25 -1.50 -5.00
CA GLU A 63 -30.98 -2.31 -5.99
C GLU A 63 -32.48 -2.00 -6.00
N ASN A 64 -33.04 -1.68 -4.82
CA ASN A 64 -34.45 -1.30 -4.69
C ASN A 64 -34.76 0.13 -5.16
N GLU A 65 -33.74 0.99 -5.30
CA GLU A 65 -33.92 2.35 -5.79
C GLU A 65 -33.71 2.39 -7.31
N GLU A 66 -34.71 2.86 -8.07
CA GLU A 66 -34.63 3.02 -9.52
C GLU A 66 -33.73 4.22 -9.91
N ILE A 67 -32.43 4.09 -9.67
CA ILE A 67 -31.45 5.14 -9.96
C ILE A 67 -31.19 5.16 -11.48
N PRO A 68 -31.35 6.28 -12.20
CA PRO A 68 -31.11 6.34 -13.64
C PRO A 68 -29.62 6.18 -13.99
N ALA A 69 -29.32 5.70 -15.20
CA ALA A 69 -27.94 5.56 -15.66
C ALA A 69 -27.33 6.92 -15.96
N ARG A 70 -26.11 7.19 -15.49
CA ARG A 70 -25.44 8.49 -15.63
C ARG A 70 -24.23 8.40 -16.56
N GLY A 71 -24.45 7.93 -17.80
CA GLY A 71 -23.41 7.83 -18.84
C GLY A 71 -22.10 7.24 -18.30
N ASP A 72 -20.99 7.96 -18.52
CA ASP A 72 -19.65 7.62 -18.01
C ASP A 72 -19.33 8.18 -16.62
N ALA A 73 -20.24 8.96 -16.02
CA ALA A 73 -20.03 9.53 -14.69
C ALA A 73 -20.33 8.49 -13.60
N LEU A 74 -19.62 8.60 -12.49
CA LEU A 74 -19.94 7.84 -11.28
C LEU A 74 -21.17 8.45 -10.59
N ILE A 75 -22.02 7.60 -10.02
CA ILE A 75 -23.32 7.98 -9.46
C ILE A 75 -23.13 8.83 -8.22
N PHE A 76 -22.19 8.46 -7.35
CA PHE A 76 -21.88 9.18 -6.12
C PHE A 76 -20.75 10.19 -6.28
N GLY A 77 -20.58 10.74 -7.49
CA GLY A 77 -19.57 11.77 -7.81
C GLY A 77 -19.52 12.90 -6.79
N ASP A 78 -20.68 13.33 -6.29
CA ASP A 78 -20.81 14.40 -5.29
C ASP A 78 -20.07 14.05 -3.99
N ILE A 79 -20.20 12.81 -3.50
CA ILE A 79 -19.51 12.33 -2.27
C ILE A 79 -17.99 12.30 -2.50
N TYR A 80 -17.53 12.02 -3.72
CA TYR A 80 -16.11 11.95 -4.03
C TYR A 80 -15.48 13.36 -4.09
N ASN A 81 -16.23 14.32 -4.65
CA ASN A 81 -15.79 15.69 -4.93
C ASN A 81 -15.96 16.66 -3.76
N GLU A 82 -16.92 16.41 -2.85
CA GLU A 82 -17.18 17.23 -1.64
C GLU A 82 -15.95 17.39 -0.73
N TYR A 83 -14.92 16.59 -0.96
CA TYR A 83 -13.76 16.49 -0.10
C TYR A 83 -12.48 16.62 -0.91
N LYS A 84 -12.08 17.86 -1.17
CA LYS A 84 -10.68 18.20 -1.48
C LYS A 84 -9.78 17.66 -0.37
N GLN A 85 -8.62 17.13 -0.75
CA GLN A 85 -7.73 16.49 0.22
C GLN A 85 -7.24 17.53 1.24
N PRO A 86 -7.11 17.18 2.54
CA PRO A 86 -6.38 18.01 3.50
C PRO A 86 -4.93 18.12 3.01
N GLY A 87 -4.56 19.29 2.48
CA GLY A 87 -3.32 19.55 1.75
C GLY A 87 -3.50 20.23 0.38
N GLU A 88 -4.73 20.28 -0.14
CA GLU A 88 -5.10 21.04 -1.35
C GLU A 88 -5.83 22.36 -1.00
N TYR A 89 -5.73 22.78 0.26
CA TYR A 89 -6.18 24.08 0.73
C TYR A 89 -4.96 25.00 0.83
N THR A 90 -4.79 25.84 -0.19
CA THR A 90 -4.02 27.10 -0.12
C THR A 90 -4.87 28.17 0.55
N GLU A 91 -5.56 27.84 1.65
CA GLU A 91 -6.24 28.85 2.45
C GLU A 91 -5.35 29.19 3.65
N PRO A 92 -5.05 30.48 3.87
CA PRO A 92 -4.20 30.91 4.97
C PRO A 92 -4.81 30.47 6.30
N PRO A 93 -3.99 30.10 7.30
CA PRO A 93 -4.46 29.61 8.58
C PRO A 93 -5.40 30.65 9.22
N SER A 94 -6.64 30.24 9.47
CA SER A 94 -7.59 31.02 10.27
C SER A 94 -7.05 31.17 11.69
N GLU A 95 -6.98 32.40 12.19
CA GLU A 95 -6.42 32.76 13.52
C GLU A 95 -7.19 32.17 14.72
N ASN A 96 -8.34 31.54 14.47
CA ASN A 96 -9.07 30.81 15.51
C ASN A 96 -8.58 29.36 15.53
N GLY A 97 -7.59 29.10 16.40
CA GLY A 97 -6.88 27.82 16.50
C GLY A 97 -7.82 26.59 16.52
N PRO A 98 -7.51 25.54 15.74
CA PRO A 98 -8.33 24.34 15.67
C PRO A 98 -8.25 23.57 16.99
N THR A 99 -9.42 23.23 17.54
CA THR A 99 -9.55 22.23 18.59
C THR A 99 -9.23 20.87 17.96
N GLU A 100 -7.97 20.41 18.04
CA GLU A 100 -7.39 19.26 17.30
C GLU A 100 -8.18 17.94 17.36
N THR A 101 -9.11 17.78 18.30
CA THR A 101 -9.89 16.55 18.50
C THR A 101 -11.09 16.41 17.57
N ASP A 102 -11.75 17.51 17.17
CA ASP A 102 -12.98 17.43 16.36
C ASP A 102 -12.66 17.13 14.88
N ASP A 103 -11.54 17.69 14.39
CA ASP A 103 -11.07 17.53 13.01
C ASP A 103 -10.78 16.07 12.63
N ARG A 104 -10.30 15.26 13.59
CA ARG A 104 -9.98 13.85 13.32
C ARG A 104 -11.23 13.00 13.15
N GLY A 105 -12.24 13.18 14.00
CA GLY A 105 -13.50 12.43 13.93
C GLY A 105 -14.23 12.70 12.61
N ASP A 106 -14.24 13.97 12.20
CA ASP A 106 -14.80 14.39 10.92
C ASP A 106 -14.02 13.80 9.74
N ALA A 107 -12.67 13.87 9.76
CA ALA A 107 -11.84 13.27 8.71
C ALA A 107 -12.05 11.75 8.55
N VAL A 108 -12.21 11.02 9.66
CA VAL A 108 -12.52 9.58 9.66
C VAL A 108 -13.90 9.34 9.05
N THR A 109 -14.92 10.09 9.47
CA THR A 109 -16.29 10.00 8.97
C THR A 109 -16.36 10.23 7.46
N LYS A 110 -15.66 11.26 6.98
CA LYS A 110 -15.55 11.56 5.54
C LYS A 110 -14.88 10.42 4.77
N ALA A 111 -13.79 9.85 5.30
CA ALA A 111 -13.09 8.75 4.66
C ALA A 111 -13.94 7.47 4.59
N ILE A 112 -14.67 7.14 5.66
CA ILE A 112 -15.60 6.00 5.69
C ILE A 112 -16.79 6.22 4.76
N THR A 113 -17.37 7.42 4.74
CA THR A 113 -18.47 7.78 3.83
C THR A 113 -18.08 7.53 2.38
N LYS A 114 -16.88 7.99 1.98
CA LYS A 114 -16.33 7.71 0.65
C LYS A 114 -16.14 6.22 0.40
N LEU A 115 -15.63 5.47 1.38
CA LEU A 115 -15.38 4.05 1.21
C LEU A 115 -16.69 3.26 1.02
N LEU A 116 -17.73 3.60 1.78
CA LEU A 116 -19.06 3.01 1.65
C LEU A 116 -19.67 3.35 0.28
N ALA A 117 -19.57 4.60 -0.16
CA ALA A 117 -20.04 5.00 -1.49
C ALA A 117 -19.33 4.22 -2.60
N LEU A 118 -17.99 4.13 -2.55
CA LEU A 118 -17.21 3.39 -3.54
C LEU A 118 -17.53 1.88 -3.53
N GLU A 119 -17.64 1.24 -2.36
CA GLU A 119 -17.99 -0.19 -2.30
C GLU A 119 -19.43 -0.47 -2.73
N THR A 120 -20.37 0.45 -2.46
CA THR A 120 -21.75 0.35 -2.94
C THR A 120 -21.79 0.42 -4.46
N GLU A 121 -21.07 1.38 -5.06
CA GLU A 121 -20.99 1.51 -6.52
C GLU A 121 -20.23 0.35 -7.17
N PHE A 122 -19.14 -0.12 -6.56
CA PHE A 122 -18.36 -1.27 -7.04
C PHE A 122 -19.16 -2.58 -7.04
N ARG A 123 -20.05 -2.78 -6.06
CA ARG A 123 -20.86 -4.00 -5.91
C ARG A 123 -22.29 -3.86 -6.43
N GLY A 124 -22.67 -2.68 -6.88
CA GLY A 124 -24.02 -2.43 -7.35
C GLY A 124 -24.39 -3.35 -8.52
N PRO A 125 -25.69 -3.52 -8.80
CA PRO A 125 -26.22 -4.32 -9.90
C PRO A 125 -25.79 -3.86 -11.30
N ARG A 126 -25.11 -2.71 -11.41
CA ARG A 126 -24.69 -2.15 -12.69
C ARG A 126 -23.31 -2.62 -13.08
N GLU A 127 -23.21 -3.09 -14.32
CA GLU A 127 -21.92 -3.28 -14.96
C GLU A 127 -21.29 -1.92 -15.23
N LEU A 128 -20.10 -1.70 -14.67
CA LEU A 128 -19.34 -0.47 -14.86
C LEU A 128 -18.61 -0.50 -16.19
N SER A 129 -18.65 0.60 -16.93
CA SER A 129 -17.85 0.78 -18.15
C SER A 129 -16.34 0.76 -17.84
N VAL A 130 -15.49 0.55 -18.85
CA VAL A 130 -14.03 0.55 -18.67
C VAL A 130 -13.53 1.90 -18.13
N THR A 131 -14.11 3.01 -18.60
CA THR A 131 -13.81 4.37 -18.12
C THR A 131 -14.22 4.53 -16.66
N GLN A 132 -15.43 4.13 -16.28
CA GLN A 132 -15.90 4.14 -14.89
C GLN A 132 -15.01 3.28 -13.98
N ASN A 133 -14.62 2.08 -14.41
CA ASN A 133 -13.71 1.22 -13.67
C ASN A 133 -12.35 1.89 -13.41
N HIS A 134 -11.80 2.59 -14.41
CA HIS A 134 -10.56 3.35 -14.27
C HIS A 134 -10.71 4.53 -13.30
N HIS A 135 -11.81 5.29 -13.38
CA HIS A 135 -12.10 6.38 -12.45
C HIS A 135 -12.27 5.87 -11.01
N LEU A 136 -13.03 4.79 -10.84
CA LEU A 136 -13.24 4.14 -9.55
C LEU A 136 -11.93 3.61 -8.96
N ALA A 137 -11.04 3.06 -9.79
CA ALA A 137 -9.71 2.62 -9.37
C ALA A 137 -8.88 3.77 -8.78
N LYS A 138 -8.86 4.92 -9.46
CA LYS A 138 -8.16 6.14 -8.99
C LYS A 138 -8.73 6.63 -7.67
N TRP A 139 -10.06 6.61 -7.51
CA TRP A 139 -10.69 7.01 -6.25
C TRP A 139 -10.36 6.06 -5.10
N TYR A 140 -10.37 4.75 -5.33
CA TYR A 140 -9.90 3.77 -4.33
C TYR A 140 -8.42 3.96 -3.97
N GLU A 141 -7.56 4.26 -4.95
CA GLU A 141 -6.14 4.55 -4.69
C GLU A 141 -5.99 5.80 -3.82
N LYS A 142 -6.65 6.90 -4.19
CA LYS A 142 -6.66 8.17 -3.45
C LYS A 142 -7.20 7.99 -2.03
N LEU A 143 -8.30 7.27 -1.88
CA LEU A 143 -8.92 6.98 -0.59
C LEU A 143 -8.05 6.08 0.29
N GLY A 144 -7.38 5.08 -0.29
CA GLY A 144 -6.44 4.24 0.45
C GLY A 144 -5.33 5.03 1.12
N HIS A 145 -4.89 6.15 0.51
CA HIS A 145 -3.97 7.09 1.15
C HIS A 145 -4.60 7.82 2.33
N THR A 146 -5.80 8.38 2.14
CA THR A 146 -6.52 9.09 3.21
C THR A 146 -6.84 8.18 4.39
N LEU A 147 -7.28 6.94 4.14
CA LEU A 147 -7.56 5.96 5.19
C LEU A 147 -6.29 5.61 5.99
N ARG A 148 -5.13 5.60 5.33
CA ARG A 148 -3.85 5.38 6.00
C ARG A 148 -3.43 6.59 6.86
N THR A 149 -3.74 7.82 6.47
CA THR A 149 -3.42 9.02 7.27
C THR A 149 -4.29 9.12 8.51
N VAL A 150 -5.56 8.68 8.44
CA VAL A 150 -6.46 8.62 9.61
C VAL A 150 -6.31 7.35 10.47
N ASP A 151 -5.25 6.58 10.23
CA ASP A 151 -4.90 5.34 10.96
C ASP A 151 -5.91 4.19 10.87
N LEU A 152 -6.54 4.01 9.70
CA LEU A 152 -7.39 2.86 9.37
C LEU A 152 -6.69 1.93 8.35
N PRO A 153 -5.63 1.21 8.75
CA PRO A 153 -4.79 0.44 7.82
C PRO A 153 -5.52 -0.76 7.18
N SER A 154 -6.50 -1.35 7.87
CA SER A 154 -7.30 -2.47 7.35
C SER A 154 -8.20 -2.03 6.20
N HIS A 155 -8.90 -0.90 6.37
CA HIS A 155 -9.73 -0.27 5.34
C HIS A 155 -8.88 0.26 4.18
N ALA A 156 -7.72 0.84 4.47
CA ALA A 156 -6.77 1.22 3.43
C ALA A 156 -6.33 0.01 2.60
N ALA A 157 -6.05 -1.14 3.23
CA ALA A 157 -5.70 -2.36 2.53
C ALA A 157 -6.85 -2.90 1.66
N LEU A 158 -8.10 -2.77 2.11
CA LEU A 158 -9.29 -3.08 1.30
C LEU A 158 -9.38 -2.15 0.08
N ALA A 159 -9.26 -0.84 0.27
CA ALA A 159 -9.30 0.13 -0.82
C ALA A 159 -8.23 -0.15 -1.88
N PHE A 160 -6.97 -0.37 -1.47
CA PHE A 160 -5.91 -0.73 -2.40
C PHE A 160 -6.12 -2.11 -3.07
N LYS A 161 -6.79 -3.07 -2.40
CA LYS A 161 -7.18 -4.35 -3.02
C LYS A 161 -8.16 -4.11 -4.17
N ARG A 162 -9.16 -3.24 -3.98
CA ARG A 162 -10.12 -2.88 -5.03
C ARG A 162 -9.45 -2.13 -6.17
N ALA A 163 -8.64 -1.10 -5.88
CA ALA A 163 -7.87 -0.38 -6.88
C ALA A 163 -6.99 -1.33 -7.72
N THR A 164 -6.30 -2.29 -7.08
CA THR A 164 -5.48 -3.30 -7.78
C THR A 164 -6.29 -4.13 -8.77
N ARG A 165 -7.51 -4.55 -8.39
CA ARG A 165 -8.40 -5.33 -9.25
C ARG A 165 -8.86 -4.50 -10.44
N LEU A 166 -9.33 -3.28 -10.18
CA LEU A 166 -9.85 -2.37 -11.21
C LEU A 166 -8.77 -1.92 -12.20
N HIS A 167 -7.56 -1.58 -11.73
CA HIS A 167 -6.43 -1.30 -12.64
C HIS A 167 -6.01 -2.52 -13.47
N GLY A 168 -6.21 -3.74 -12.95
CA GLY A 168 -6.02 -4.96 -13.73
C GLY A 168 -7.02 -5.08 -14.88
N LEU A 169 -8.28 -4.74 -14.64
CA LEU A 169 -9.32 -4.70 -15.68
C LEU A 169 -9.06 -3.58 -16.71
N ALA A 170 -8.54 -2.45 -16.26
CA ALA A 170 -8.14 -1.33 -17.12
C ALA A 170 -6.77 -1.52 -17.82
N GLN A 171 -6.13 -2.69 -17.64
CA GLN A 171 -4.83 -3.02 -18.23
C GLN A 171 -3.71 -2.01 -17.91
N ASP A 172 -3.71 -1.40 -16.71
CA ASP A 172 -2.63 -0.53 -16.23
C ASP A 172 -1.73 -1.30 -15.23
N PRO A 173 -0.70 -2.02 -15.72
CA PRO A 173 0.17 -2.83 -14.86
C PRO A 173 0.95 -1.97 -13.86
N SER A 174 1.26 -0.72 -14.24
CA SER A 174 1.99 0.22 -13.37
C SER A 174 1.15 0.59 -12.15
N ALA A 175 -0.08 1.06 -12.36
CA ALA A 175 -0.98 1.41 -11.26
C ALA A 175 -1.38 0.19 -10.43
N GLN A 176 -1.57 -0.96 -11.08
CA GLN A 176 -1.84 -2.22 -10.40
C GLN A 176 -0.75 -2.56 -9.39
N ASP A 177 0.53 -2.57 -9.82
CA ASP A 177 1.63 -2.88 -8.91
C ASP A 177 1.75 -1.82 -7.81
N ARG A 178 1.51 -0.53 -8.12
CA ARG A 178 1.60 0.57 -7.15
C ARG A 178 0.61 0.35 -6.02
N CYS A 179 -0.61 -0.02 -6.38
CA CYS A 179 -1.66 -0.38 -5.43
C CYS A 179 -1.31 -1.67 -4.64
N ARG A 180 -0.70 -2.69 -5.26
CA ARG A 180 -0.26 -3.91 -4.55
C ARG A 180 0.75 -3.61 -3.45
N LEU A 181 1.74 -2.76 -3.71
CA LEU A 181 2.71 -2.36 -2.69
C LEU A 181 2.02 -1.57 -1.57
N LYS A 182 1.21 -0.58 -1.92
CA LYS A 182 0.48 0.23 -0.93
C LYS A 182 -0.44 -0.65 -0.07
N ARG A 183 -1.09 -1.65 -0.67
CA ARG A 183 -1.86 -2.69 0.03
C ARG A 183 -0.98 -3.51 0.98
N ALA A 184 0.17 -3.99 0.54
CA ALA A 184 1.08 -4.77 1.38
C ALA A 184 1.55 -3.96 2.61
N ARG A 185 1.88 -2.69 2.41
CA ARG A 185 2.23 -1.75 3.49
C ARG A 185 1.08 -1.50 4.44
N ALA A 186 -0.13 -1.28 3.93
CA ALA A 186 -1.33 -1.10 4.74
C ALA A 186 -1.64 -2.36 5.57
N LYS A 187 -1.60 -3.56 4.94
CA LYS A 187 -1.81 -4.84 5.64
C LYS A 187 -0.76 -5.09 6.72
N ARG A 188 0.51 -4.74 6.46
CA ARG A 188 1.58 -4.84 7.45
C ARG A 188 1.32 -3.91 8.64
N ARG A 189 0.89 -2.68 8.41
CA ARG A 189 0.52 -1.73 9.47
C ARG A 189 -0.67 -2.24 10.30
N ALA A 190 -1.63 -2.92 9.67
CA ALA A 190 -2.75 -3.58 10.35
C ALA A 190 -2.36 -4.86 11.12
N THR A 191 -1.19 -5.45 10.86
CA THR A 191 -0.79 -6.72 11.49
C THR A 191 -0.36 -6.47 12.93
N THR A 192 -0.98 -7.18 13.87
CA THR A 192 -0.59 -7.24 15.28
C THR A 192 -0.20 -8.68 15.63
N PRO A 193 0.85 -8.92 16.46
CA PRO A 193 1.78 -7.96 17.07
C PRO A 193 2.83 -7.36 16.10
N ALA A 194 3.49 -6.27 16.51
CA ALA A 194 4.39 -5.48 15.65
C ALA A 194 5.64 -6.22 15.14
N TRP A 195 6.18 -7.19 15.88
CA TRP A 195 7.37 -7.94 15.46
C TRP A 195 7.13 -8.78 14.19
N LYS A 196 5.89 -9.22 13.96
CA LYS A 196 5.49 -9.92 12.72
C LYS A 196 5.62 -9.04 11.47
N ARG A 197 5.86 -7.73 11.64
CA ARG A 197 6.04 -6.76 10.54
C ARG A 197 7.47 -6.76 9.99
N ILE A 198 8.47 -7.19 10.77
CA ILE A 198 9.90 -7.11 10.43
C ILE A 198 10.24 -7.74 9.07
N PRO A 199 9.88 -9.01 8.79
CA PRO A 199 10.26 -9.63 7.51
C PRO A 199 9.66 -8.89 6.31
N GLY A 200 8.48 -8.32 6.48
CA GLY A 200 7.86 -7.49 5.46
C GLY A 200 8.63 -6.18 5.22
N TRP A 201 9.11 -5.51 6.27
CA TRP A 201 9.92 -4.30 6.12
C TRP A 201 11.24 -4.57 5.40
N VAL A 202 11.89 -5.68 5.75
CA VAL A 202 13.12 -6.13 5.06
C VAL A 202 12.82 -6.39 3.59
N SER A 203 11.74 -7.12 3.27
CA SER A 203 11.33 -7.36 1.89
C SER A 203 11.02 -6.07 1.11
N ASP A 204 10.31 -5.12 1.73
CA ASP A 204 10.03 -3.81 1.11
C ASP A 204 11.29 -2.97 0.89
N ALA A 205 12.26 -3.05 1.80
CA ALA A 205 13.53 -2.33 1.71
C ALA A 205 14.41 -2.91 0.60
N LEU A 206 14.58 -4.23 0.58
CA LEU A 206 15.42 -4.95 -0.38
C LEU A 206 14.84 -4.95 -1.80
N CYS A 207 13.57 -5.34 -1.95
CA CYS A 207 12.98 -5.57 -3.27
C CYS A 207 12.25 -4.33 -3.83
N GLY A 208 11.80 -3.42 -2.96
CA GLY A 208 11.15 -2.17 -3.36
C GLY A 208 9.88 -2.35 -4.20
N TYR A 209 9.40 -1.22 -4.73
CA TYR A 209 8.27 -1.16 -5.66
C TYR A 209 8.73 -1.50 -7.09
N GLY A 210 7.92 -2.23 -7.86
CA GLY A 210 8.11 -2.36 -9.31
C GLY A 210 9.38 -3.08 -9.76
N PHE A 211 10.01 -3.86 -8.87
CA PHE A 211 11.30 -4.51 -9.09
C PHE A 211 12.34 -3.50 -9.57
N LEU A 212 12.88 -2.70 -8.64
CA LEU A 212 13.99 -1.79 -8.92
C LEU A 212 15.30 -2.60 -8.83
N PRO A 213 15.84 -3.16 -9.94
CA PRO A 213 17.07 -3.95 -9.90
C PRO A 213 18.23 -3.16 -9.29
N PHE A 214 18.23 -1.84 -9.47
CA PHE A 214 19.22 -0.92 -8.90
C PHE A 214 19.25 -0.93 -7.38
N ARG A 215 18.13 -1.17 -6.69
CA ARG A 215 18.14 -1.28 -5.22
C ARG A 215 18.82 -2.55 -4.75
N LEU A 216 18.59 -3.67 -5.44
CA LEU A 216 19.29 -4.92 -5.15
C LEU A 216 20.77 -4.81 -5.46
N LEU A 217 21.13 -4.16 -6.58
CA LEU A 217 22.52 -3.86 -6.89
C LEU A 217 23.16 -3.02 -5.79
N PHE A 218 22.46 -1.99 -5.29
CA PHE A 218 22.92 -1.20 -4.15
C PHE A 218 23.07 -2.05 -2.89
N CYS A 219 22.13 -2.96 -2.60
CA CYS A 219 22.26 -3.90 -1.48
C CYS A 219 23.49 -4.81 -1.63
N VAL A 220 23.78 -5.29 -2.83
CA VAL A 220 24.99 -6.07 -3.13
C VAL A 220 26.24 -5.24 -2.87
N VAL A 221 26.29 -3.98 -3.33
CA VAL A 221 27.41 -3.06 -3.07
C VAL A 221 27.60 -2.81 -1.57
N VAL A 222 26.52 -2.57 -0.82
CA VAL A 222 26.57 -2.38 0.64
C VAL A 222 27.04 -3.65 1.34
N GLN A 223 26.56 -4.82 0.92
CA GLN A 223 27.01 -6.11 1.44
C GLN A 223 28.51 -6.30 1.19
N MET A 224 28.99 -6.03 -0.03
CA MET A 224 30.41 -6.11 -0.38
C MET A 224 31.27 -5.17 0.47
N ALA A 225 30.83 -3.93 0.65
CA ALA A 225 31.53 -2.95 1.49
C ALA A 225 31.57 -3.39 2.96
N LEU A 226 30.47 -3.92 3.49
CA LEU A 226 30.37 -4.40 4.86
C LEU A 226 31.29 -5.60 5.09
N VAL A 227 31.26 -6.60 4.21
CA VAL A 227 32.15 -7.77 4.30
C VAL A 227 33.61 -7.35 4.19
N THR A 228 33.95 -6.47 3.22
CA THR A 228 35.33 -5.95 3.07
C THR A 228 35.80 -5.26 4.35
N THR A 229 34.93 -4.46 4.98
CA THR A 229 35.25 -3.77 6.23
C THR A 229 35.48 -4.75 7.39
N ILE A 230 34.61 -5.76 7.54
CA ILE A 230 34.78 -6.80 8.55
C ILE A 230 36.08 -7.57 8.30
N PHE A 231 36.36 -7.92 7.04
CA PHE A 231 37.56 -8.64 6.67
C PHE A 231 38.82 -7.83 7.00
N LEU A 232 38.82 -6.52 6.76
CA LEU A 232 39.92 -5.62 7.14
C LEU A 232 40.16 -5.50 8.65
N ILE A 233 39.11 -5.64 9.46
CA ILE A 233 39.24 -5.62 10.92
C ILE A 233 39.81 -6.95 11.42
N VAL A 234 39.45 -8.06 10.77
CA VAL A 234 39.85 -9.41 11.17
C VAL A 234 41.26 -9.77 10.67
N GLU A 235 41.60 -9.35 9.45
CA GLU A 235 42.88 -9.60 8.80
C GLU A 235 43.57 -8.26 8.54
N ASP A 236 44.76 -8.06 9.10
CA ASP A 236 45.56 -6.82 8.97
C ASP A 236 46.22 -6.72 7.57
N GLN A 237 45.37 -6.72 6.54
CA GLN A 237 45.74 -6.68 5.13
C GLN A 237 45.44 -5.31 4.52
N SER A 238 46.13 -4.99 3.42
CA SER A 238 45.85 -3.75 2.69
C SER A 238 44.42 -3.74 2.13
N PHE A 239 43.77 -2.57 2.14
CA PHE A 239 42.40 -2.39 1.62
C PHE A 239 42.21 -2.99 0.22
N GLY A 240 43.17 -2.77 -0.69
CA GLY A 240 43.10 -3.25 -2.06
C GLY A 240 43.08 -4.78 -2.15
N THR A 241 43.90 -5.45 -1.34
CA THR A 241 43.97 -6.91 -1.31
C THR A 241 42.69 -7.51 -0.73
N SER A 242 42.19 -6.96 0.38
CA SER A 242 40.94 -7.39 1.00
C SER A 242 39.74 -7.21 0.07
N PHE A 243 39.62 -6.05 -0.57
CA PHE A 243 38.54 -5.78 -1.52
C PHE A 243 38.61 -6.72 -2.72
N GLN A 244 39.80 -6.95 -3.29
CA GLN A 244 39.98 -7.89 -4.40
C GLN A 244 39.57 -9.31 -3.99
N MET A 245 39.99 -9.78 -2.81
CA MET A 245 39.63 -11.09 -2.29
C MET A 245 38.12 -11.25 -2.13
N CYS A 246 37.46 -10.29 -1.48
CA CYS A 246 36.01 -10.28 -1.33
C CYS A 246 35.30 -10.31 -2.69
N VAL A 247 35.70 -9.45 -3.64
CA VAL A 247 35.07 -9.40 -4.98
C VAL A 247 35.23 -10.73 -5.71
N THR A 248 36.43 -11.32 -5.69
CA THR A 248 36.66 -12.62 -6.32
C THR A 248 35.83 -13.72 -5.67
N ASN A 249 35.73 -13.72 -4.34
CA ASN A 249 34.98 -14.71 -3.57
C ASN A 249 33.46 -14.57 -3.73
N TYR A 250 32.97 -13.35 -3.87
CA TYR A 250 31.56 -13.08 -4.17
C TYR A 250 31.15 -13.58 -5.55
N LEU A 251 31.99 -13.37 -6.58
CA LEU A 251 31.69 -13.78 -7.96
C LEU A 251 31.89 -15.28 -8.18
N ALA A 252 32.93 -15.84 -7.59
CA ALA A 252 33.29 -17.23 -7.68
C ALA A 252 33.72 -17.68 -6.28
N PRO A 253 32.84 -18.37 -5.51
CA PRO A 253 33.18 -18.86 -4.18
C PRO A 253 34.52 -19.59 -4.24
N VAL A 254 35.56 -18.99 -3.68
CA VAL A 254 36.89 -19.52 -3.90
C VAL A 254 37.03 -20.74 -3.01
N GLY A 255 37.42 -21.87 -3.60
CA GLY A 255 37.66 -23.09 -2.83
C GLY A 255 38.74 -22.88 -1.77
N LEU A 256 38.66 -23.69 -0.70
CA LEU A 256 39.66 -23.78 0.39
C LEU A 256 41.13 -23.75 -0.07
N PRO A 257 41.54 -24.40 -1.20
CA PRO A 257 42.95 -24.44 -1.60
C PRO A 257 43.60 -23.09 -1.90
N TYR A 258 42.82 -22.13 -2.43
CA TYR A 258 43.35 -20.79 -2.71
C TYR A 258 43.54 -19.97 -1.42
N LEU A 259 42.66 -20.17 -0.44
CA LEU A 259 42.72 -19.49 0.87
C LEU A 259 43.94 -19.96 1.66
N ASP A 260 44.28 -21.25 1.57
CA ASP A 260 45.49 -21.81 2.18
C ASP A 260 46.78 -21.20 1.58
N SER A 261 46.79 -20.91 0.28
CA SER A 261 47.94 -20.27 -0.39
C SER A 261 48.23 -18.83 0.07
N LYS A 262 47.25 -18.17 0.70
CA LYS A 262 47.30 -16.76 1.10
C LYS A 262 47.55 -16.56 2.60
N ASN A 263 47.78 -17.63 3.36
CA ASN A 263 47.99 -17.60 4.82
C ASN A 263 46.88 -16.84 5.58
N ILE A 264 45.63 -16.94 5.13
CA ILE A 264 44.50 -16.26 5.77
C ILE A 264 44.17 -16.95 7.10
N GLY A 265 43.99 -16.16 8.15
CA GLY A 265 43.61 -16.63 9.47
C GLY A 265 42.26 -17.34 9.51
N VAL A 266 41.98 -18.05 10.60
CA VAL A 266 40.71 -18.76 10.79
C VAL A 266 39.52 -17.79 10.73
N GLY A 267 39.70 -16.57 11.24
CA GLY A 267 38.69 -15.51 11.20
C GLY A 267 38.34 -15.10 9.76
N GLY A 268 39.34 -14.76 8.94
CA GLY A 268 39.11 -14.38 7.54
C GLY A 268 38.43 -15.48 6.73
N ARG A 269 38.78 -16.76 6.98
CA ARG A 269 38.12 -17.91 6.33
C ARG A 269 36.63 -17.99 6.65
N VAL A 270 36.24 -17.77 7.91
CA VAL A 270 34.82 -17.77 8.33
C VAL A 270 34.06 -16.63 7.66
N VAL A 271 34.65 -15.42 7.61
CA VAL A 271 34.04 -14.26 6.97
C VAL A 271 33.82 -14.50 5.47
N LEU A 272 34.82 -15.03 4.75
CA LEU A 272 34.71 -15.34 3.33
C LEU A 272 33.70 -16.46 3.04
N ASN A 273 33.57 -17.45 3.93
CA ASN A 273 32.55 -18.48 3.78
C ASN A 273 31.14 -17.87 3.92
N ILE A 274 30.91 -17.04 4.95
CA ILE A 274 29.64 -16.33 5.14
C ILE A 274 29.33 -15.43 3.94
N GLU A 275 30.33 -14.73 3.41
CA GLU A 275 30.19 -13.92 2.18
C GLU A 275 29.73 -14.76 1.00
N ALA A 276 30.37 -15.92 0.75
CA ALA A 276 30.02 -16.79 -0.37
C ALA A 276 28.56 -17.27 -0.29
N TRP A 277 28.11 -17.70 0.89
CA TRP A 277 26.70 -18.10 1.12
C TRP A 277 25.74 -16.93 0.89
N MET A 278 26.04 -15.76 1.45
CA MET A 278 25.21 -14.57 1.24
C MET A 278 25.21 -14.13 -0.23
N GLY A 279 26.33 -14.28 -0.94
CA GLY A 279 26.45 -14.00 -2.37
C GLY A 279 25.58 -14.92 -3.21
N ILE A 280 25.58 -16.23 -2.93
CA ILE A 280 24.73 -17.20 -3.61
C ILE A 280 23.25 -16.88 -3.39
N VAL A 281 22.85 -16.58 -2.15
CA VAL A 281 21.44 -16.25 -1.84
C VAL A 281 21.03 -14.96 -2.57
N THR A 282 21.87 -13.93 -2.52
CA THR A 282 21.56 -12.61 -3.09
C THR A 282 21.53 -12.66 -4.62
N THR A 283 22.47 -13.36 -5.25
CA THR A 283 22.50 -13.57 -6.72
C THR A 283 21.32 -14.41 -7.19
N SER A 284 20.93 -15.45 -6.44
CA SER A 284 19.75 -16.27 -6.74
C SER A 284 18.45 -15.45 -6.68
N VAL A 285 18.28 -14.64 -5.63
CA VAL A 285 17.13 -13.73 -5.52
C VAL A 285 17.15 -12.70 -6.65
N PHE A 286 18.29 -12.09 -6.94
CA PHE A 286 18.42 -11.14 -8.04
C PHE A 286 18.04 -11.76 -9.39
N PHE A 287 18.54 -12.96 -9.69
CA PHE A 287 18.22 -13.68 -10.92
C PHE A 287 16.73 -14.03 -11.01
N ALA A 288 16.14 -14.57 -9.94
CA ALA A 288 14.71 -14.87 -9.88
C ALA A 288 13.85 -13.63 -10.16
N LEU A 289 14.28 -12.46 -9.66
CA LEU A 289 13.60 -11.20 -9.88
C LEU A 289 13.80 -10.65 -11.30
N LEU A 290 14.98 -10.83 -11.90
CA LEU A 290 15.28 -10.46 -13.27
C LEU A 290 14.41 -11.29 -14.24
N VAL A 291 14.37 -12.61 -14.06
CA VAL A 291 13.54 -13.53 -14.86
C VAL A 291 12.07 -13.13 -14.78
N ARG A 292 11.56 -12.87 -13.56
CA ARG A 292 10.17 -12.43 -13.37
C ARG A 292 9.86 -11.11 -14.08
N ARG A 293 10.81 -10.16 -14.09
CA ARG A 293 10.66 -8.89 -14.79
C ARG A 293 10.64 -9.10 -16.30
N TRP A 294 11.46 -10.01 -16.82
CA TRP A 294 11.57 -10.29 -18.24
C TRP A 294 10.29 -10.92 -18.81
N PHE A 295 9.67 -11.87 -18.09
CA PHE A 295 8.39 -12.49 -18.51
C PHE A 295 7.17 -11.56 -18.44
N ARG A 296 7.31 -10.34 -17.91
CA ARG A 296 6.22 -9.37 -17.80
C ARG A 296 6.26 -8.31 -18.91
N ILE A 297 7.39 -8.17 -19.60
CA ILE A 297 7.58 -7.29 -20.76
C ILE A 297 7.18 -8.07 -22.01
#